data_AF-H8Z3Q8-F1
#
_entry.id   AF-H8Z3Q8-F1
#
_cell.length_a   1.000
_cell.length_b   1.000
_cell.length_c   1.000
_cell.angle_alpha   90.00
_cell.angle_beta   90.00
_cell.angle_gamma   90.00
#
_symmetry.space_group_name_H-M   'P 1'
#
loop_
_entity.id
_entity.type
_entity.pdbx_description
1 polymer ?
#
loop_
_entity_poly.entity_id
_entity_poly.type
_entity_poly.pdbx_seq_one_letter_code
_entity_poly.pdbx_strand_id
1 'polypeptide(L)' 'SSASLTPYWVLSLTGTVVDNWYLWAVKHGVAPSYPSELTIDNPYLTQGVAQ' A
#
# COMPACT_ATOMS: atom_id res chain seq x y z
N SER A 1 -26.98 -1.66 -20.98
CA SER A 1 -26.77 -1.25 -19.58
C SER A 1 -25.78 -2.21 -18.93
N SER A 2 -24.50 -2.06 -19.27
CA SER A 2 -23.42 -2.93 -18.81
C SER A 2 -22.88 -2.35 -17.50
N ALA A 3 -23.58 -2.60 -16.39
CA ALA A 3 -23.09 -2.21 -15.08
C ALA A 3 -21.76 -2.92 -14.83
N SER A 4 -20.70 -2.14 -14.70
CA SER A 4 -19.34 -2.56 -14.41
C SER A 4 -19.34 -3.40 -13.13
N LEU A 5 -19.38 -4.72 -13.29
CA LEU A 5 -19.12 -5.67 -12.21
C LEU A 5 -17.63 -5.55 -11.88
N THR A 6 -17.29 -4.56 -11.05
CA THR A 6 -16.05 -4.65 -10.27
C THR A 6 -16.06 -6.01 -9.61
N PRO A 7 -15.08 -6.87 -9.91
CA PRO A 7 -15.31 -8.27 -9.70
C PRO A 7 -15.19 -8.55 -8.19
N TYR A 8 -16.21 -9.22 -7.65
CA TYR A 8 -16.40 -9.48 -6.22
C TYR A 8 -15.21 -10.21 -5.55
N TRP A 9 -14.31 -10.80 -6.35
CA TRP A 9 -13.05 -11.38 -5.88
C TRP A 9 -12.03 -10.33 -5.40
N VAL A 10 -12.02 -9.12 -5.98
CA VAL A 10 -11.08 -8.05 -5.58
C VAL A 10 -11.42 -7.57 -4.17
N LEU A 11 -12.71 -7.34 -3.89
CA LEU A 11 -13.20 -6.91 -2.59
C LEU A 11 -12.97 -7.97 -1.50
N SER A 12 -13.09 -9.26 -1.85
CA SER A 12 -12.91 -10.35 -0.89
C SER A 12 -11.44 -10.60 -0.54
N LEU A 13 -10.49 -10.27 -1.42
CA LEU A 13 -9.06 -10.45 -1.17
C LEU A 13 -8.43 -9.28 -0.38
N THR A 14 -8.96 -8.07 -0.52
CA THR A 14 -8.54 -6.90 0.27
C THR A 14 -9.12 -6.97 1.69
N GLY A 15 -8.25 -7.18 2.70
CA GLY A 15 -8.63 -7.22 4.12
C GLY A 15 -8.80 -8.62 4.75
N THR A 16 -8.53 -9.71 4.01
CA THR A 16 -8.48 -11.08 4.56
C THR A 16 -7.16 -11.81 4.29
N VAL A 17 -6.53 -11.58 3.13
CA VAL A 17 -5.26 -12.24 2.73
C VAL A 17 -4.14 -11.23 2.56
N VAL A 18 -4.45 -10.04 2.03
CA VAL A 18 -3.49 -8.96 1.83
C VAL A 18 -4.08 -7.66 2.34
N ASP A 19 -3.52 -7.13 3.43
CA ASP A 19 -3.91 -5.84 3.99
C ASP A 19 -3.33 -4.67 3.22
N ASN A 20 -2.12 -4.86 2.68
CA ASN A 20 -1.41 -3.85 1.92
C ASN A 20 -0.67 -4.51 0.74
N TRP A 21 -1.26 -4.35 -0.45
CA TRP A 21 -0.71 -4.89 -1.70
C TRP A 21 0.64 -4.28 -2.06
N TYR A 22 0.91 -3.03 -1.69
CA TYR A 22 2.21 -2.40 -1.89
C TYR A 22 3.29 -3.08 -1.05
N LEU A 23 3.05 -3.26 0.26
CA LEU A 23 4.00 -3.96 1.13
C LEU A 23 4.15 -5.44 0.76
N TRP A 24 3.06 -6.10 0.32
CA TRP A 24 3.13 -7.46 -0.22
C TRP A 24 4.05 -7.52 -1.46
N ALA A 25 3.89 -6.59 -2.41
CA ALA A 25 4.71 -6.54 -3.62
C ALA A 25 6.19 -6.22 -3.31
N VAL A 26 6.47 -5.37 -2.32
CA VAL A 26 7.83 -5.12 -1.83
C VAL A 26 8.44 -6.38 -1.22
N LYS A 27 7.69 -7.10 -0.37
CA LYS A 27 8.15 -8.34 0.28
C LYS A 27 8.42 -9.47 -0.73
N HIS A 28 7.59 -9.57 -1.77
CA HIS A 28 7.71 -10.59 -2.82
C HIS A 28 8.62 -10.14 -3.99
N GLY A 29 9.23 -8.95 -3.93
CA GLY A 29 10.17 -8.46 -4.95
C GLY A 29 9.51 -8.16 -6.31
N VAL A 30 8.19 -7.99 -6.35
CA VAL A 30 7.43 -7.63 -7.57
C VAL A 30 7.38 -6.12 -7.74
N ALA A 31 7.55 -5.35 -6.65
CA ALA A 31 7.54 -3.90 -6.69
C ALA A 31 8.84 -3.37 -7.35
N PRO A 32 8.75 -2.55 -8.41
CA PRO A 32 9.91 -1.88 -8.96
C PRO A 32 10.49 -0.88 -7.94
N SER A 33 11.82 -0.89 -7.79
CA SER A 33 12.53 0.13 -7.02
C SER A 33 12.61 1.41 -7.83
N TYR A 34 11.89 2.43 -7.41
CA TYR A 34 12.05 3.78 -7.95
C TYR A 34 13.13 4.54 -7.16
N PRO A 35 13.95 5.38 -7.80
CA PRO A 35 14.83 6.27 -7.09
C PRO A 35 14.00 7.19 -6.19
N SER A 36 14.30 7.19 -4.89
CA SER A 36 13.70 8.08 -3.91
C SER A 36 14.28 9.49 -4.09
N GLU A 37 13.87 10.19 -5.14
CA GLU A 37 14.33 11.57 -5.39
C GLU A 37 13.79 12.55 -4.34
N LEU A 38 12.73 12.18 -3.63
CA LEU A 38 12.12 12.95 -2.55
C LEU A 38 11.94 12.06 -1.32
N THR A 39 12.80 12.23 -0.32
CA THR A 39 12.55 11.71 1.04
C THR A 39 11.75 12.76 1.80
N ILE A 40 10.44 12.57 1.87
CA ILE A 40 9.57 13.36 2.75
C ILE A 40 9.50 12.60 4.08
N ASP A 41 10.14 13.15 5.12
CA ASP A 41 10.08 12.57 6.45
C ASP A 41 8.65 12.61 7.00
N ASN A 42 8.24 11.55 7.70
CA ASN A 42 6.92 11.47 8.31
C ASN A 42 6.87 12.39 9.55
N PRO A 43 6.07 13.48 9.53
CA PRO A 43 6.04 14.46 10.63
C PRO A 43 5.53 13.87 11.95
N TYR A 44 4.74 12.80 11.90
CA TYR A 44 4.23 12.13 13.09
C TYR A 44 5.32 11.35 13.86
N LEU A 45 6.40 10.94 13.19
CA LEU A 45 7.57 10.34 13.85
C LEU A 45 8.46 11.38 14.53
N THR A 46 8.43 12.62 14.04
CA THR A 46 9.20 13.74 14.58
C THR A 46 8.52 14.42 15.78
N GLN A 47 7.19 14.29 15.92
CA GLN A 47 6.43 14.89 17.03
C GLN A 47 6.48 14.07 18.34
N GLY A 48 6.76 12.76 18.27
CA GLY A 48 6.75 11.85 19.42
C GLY A 48 8.05 11.80 20.25
N VAL A 49 9.13 12.42 19.79
CA VAL A 49 10.44 12.45 20.50
C VAL A 49 10.55 13.60 21.52
N ALA A 50 9.49 14.41 21.67
CA ALA A 50 9.50 15.60 22.53
C ALA A 50 8.67 15.47 23.83
N GLN A 51 8.32 14.26 24.27
CA GLN A 51 7.55 14.06 25.51
C GLN A 51 8.33 13.32 26.60
#